data_AF-A0A0G0HKN7-F1
#
_entry.id   AF-A0A0G0HKN7-F1
#
_cell.length_a   1.000
_cell.length_b   1.000
_cell.length_c   1.000
_cell.angle_alpha   90.00
_cell.angle_beta   90.00
_cell.angle_gamma   90.00
#
_symmetry.space_group_name_H-M   'P 1'
#
loop_
_entity.id
_entity.type
_entity.pdbx_description
1 polymer ?
#
loop_
_entity_poly.entity_id
_entity_poly.type
_entity_poly.pdbx_seq_one_letter_code
_entity_poly.pdbx_strand_id
1 'polypeptide(L)'
;MLSTIWFIFLYQPLFNALIWIYSNIADFNLGWAVIWLTIFLRILLLPLTFITERNSIRQEKAEEEALAESKAFEHDSVARSEIIRKVMKKHKISPWAKVLTLLIQLLVLVLLYQVFIRGISGDKIVKILYNGIDFPGKINTIFYGFEVGKVHDAIWAGITALYLFFSIIIENRKSKIWQPSQVTFLLIFPLFTFFALWLLPMVKSLFILTSMIFSDIIHILRMIFFPAPKVEKK
;
A
#
# COMPACT_ATOMS: atom_id res chain seq x y z
N MET A 1 -23.05 -14.87 -9.02
CA MET A 1 -23.18 -13.42 -9.29
C MET A 1 -21.93 -12.66 -8.83
N LEU A 2 -21.70 -12.49 -7.51
CA LEU A 2 -20.52 -11.75 -7.02
C LEU A 2 -19.17 -12.38 -7.41
N SER A 3 -19.07 -13.71 -7.37
CA SER A 3 -17.87 -14.46 -7.81
C SER A 3 -17.54 -14.25 -9.29
N THR A 4 -18.56 -14.15 -10.14
CA THR A 4 -18.43 -13.93 -11.57
C THR A 4 -17.96 -12.50 -11.86
N ILE A 5 -18.52 -11.51 -11.18
CA ILE A 5 -18.09 -10.11 -11.29
C ILE A 5 -16.63 -9.96 -10.83
N TRP A 6 -16.28 -10.55 -9.68
CA TRP A 6 -14.91 -10.60 -9.19
C TRP A 6 -13.95 -11.20 -10.21
N PHE A 7 -14.36 -12.33 -10.82
CA PHE A 7 -13.53 -12.99 -11.81
C PHE A 7 -13.34 -12.15 -13.08
N ILE A 8 -14.42 -11.68 -13.69
CA ILE A 8 -14.40 -10.99 -14.99
C ILE A 8 -13.77 -9.59 -14.90
N PHE A 9 -14.06 -8.83 -13.85
CA PHE A 9 -13.65 -7.42 -13.78
C PHE A 9 -12.36 -7.19 -13.00
N LEU A 10 -11.98 -8.09 -12.09
CA LEU A 10 -10.80 -7.88 -11.24
C LEU A 10 -9.73 -8.93 -11.51
N TYR A 11 -10.06 -10.21 -11.33
CA TYR A 11 -9.07 -11.28 -11.40
C TYR A 11 -8.54 -11.51 -12.82
N GLN A 12 -9.42 -11.69 -13.80
CA GLN A 12 -9.05 -12.03 -15.17
C GLN A 12 -8.25 -10.90 -15.87
N PRO A 13 -8.64 -9.62 -15.79
CA PRO A 13 -7.86 -8.54 -16.38
C PRO A 13 -6.48 -8.41 -15.72
N LEU A 14 -6.41 -8.53 -14.38
CA LEU A 14 -5.14 -8.46 -13.67
C LEU A 14 -4.22 -9.63 -14.01
N PHE A 15 -4.78 -10.83 -14.12
CA PHE A 15 -4.03 -12.02 -14.53
C PHE A 15 -3.46 -11.86 -15.94
N ASN A 16 -4.29 -11.41 -16.88
CA ASN A 16 -3.86 -11.15 -18.26
C ASN A 16 -2.79 -10.06 -18.33
N ALA A 17 -2.96 -8.97 -17.58
CA ALA A 17 -1.94 -7.93 -17.47
C ALA A 17 -0.62 -8.50 -16.93
N LEU A 18 -0.66 -9.36 -15.90
CA LEU A 18 0.55 -9.98 -15.37
C LEU A 18 1.26 -10.84 -16.42
N ILE A 19 0.53 -11.71 -17.14
CA ILE A 19 1.14 -12.60 -18.14
C ILE A 19 1.65 -11.82 -19.35
N TRP A 20 0.94 -10.76 -19.75
CA TRP A 20 1.40 -9.86 -20.80
C TRP A 20 2.69 -9.14 -20.38
N ILE A 21 2.75 -8.57 -19.18
CA ILE A 21 3.98 -7.94 -18.65
C ILE A 21 5.10 -8.98 -18.55
N TYR A 22 4.81 -10.18 -18.05
CA TYR A 22 5.76 -11.28 -17.92
C TYR A 22 6.44 -11.62 -19.25
N SER A 23 5.66 -11.68 -20.33
CA SER A 23 6.13 -12.12 -21.65
C SER A 23 6.76 -10.99 -22.47
N ASN A 24 6.39 -9.72 -22.24
CA ASN A 24 6.81 -8.59 -23.09
C ASN A 24 7.79 -7.62 -22.42
N ILE A 25 7.72 -7.43 -21.09
CA ILE A 25 8.46 -6.38 -20.37
C ILE A 25 9.42 -6.96 -19.34
N ALA A 26 9.03 -8.05 -18.69
CA ALA A 26 9.75 -8.60 -17.55
C ALA A 26 10.72 -9.74 -17.91
N ASP A 27 11.05 -9.89 -19.19
CA ASP A 27 12.00 -10.90 -19.70
C ASP A 27 11.76 -12.31 -19.14
N PHE A 28 10.49 -12.74 -19.10
CA PHE A 28 10.08 -14.02 -18.52
C PHE A 28 10.53 -14.20 -17.06
N ASN A 29 10.51 -13.12 -16.26
CA ASN A 29 10.74 -13.16 -14.82
C ASN A 29 9.51 -12.70 -14.04
N LEU A 30 8.96 -13.58 -13.22
CA LEU A 30 7.73 -13.29 -12.48
C LEU A 30 7.90 -12.20 -11.41
N GLY A 31 9.08 -12.09 -10.79
CA GLY A 31 9.34 -11.02 -9.82
C GLY A 31 9.34 -9.64 -10.46
N TRP A 32 9.99 -9.50 -11.63
CA TRP A 32 9.93 -8.27 -12.42
C TRP A 32 8.51 -7.98 -12.92
N ALA A 33 7.76 -9.00 -13.32
CA ALA A 33 6.38 -8.84 -13.75
C ALA A 33 5.50 -8.25 -12.63
N VAL A 34 5.73 -8.67 -11.39
CA VAL A 34 5.04 -8.13 -10.20
C VAL A 34 5.41 -6.68 -9.96
N ILE A 35 6.69 -6.33 -10.05
CA ILE A 35 7.15 -4.95 -9.85
C ILE A 35 6.47 -4.03 -10.86
N TRP A 36 6.50 -4.39 -12.14
CA TRP A 36 5.85 -3.61 -13.20
C TRP A 36 4.33 -3.53 -13.05
N LEU A 37 3.68 -4.64 -12.71
CA LEU A 37 2.24 -4.66 -12.44
C LEU A 37 1.88 -3.77 -11.24
N THR A 38 2.69 -3.78 -10.20
CA THR A 38 2.51 -2.94 -9.01
C THR A 38 2.61 -1.47 -9.39
N ILE A 39 3.63 -1.08 -10.15
CA ILE A 39 3.80 0.29 -10.64
C ILE A 39 2.59 0.71 -11.47
N PHE A 40 2.14 -0.14 -12.41
CA PHE A 40 0.96 0.13 -13.23
C PHE A 40 -0.31 0.36 -12.39
N LEU A 41 -0.58 -0.53 -11.41
CA LEU A 41 -1.71 -0.37 -10.50
C LEU A 41 -1.61 0.90 -9.67
N ARG A 42 -0.40 1.24 -9.18
CA ARG A 42 -0.19 2.46 -8.42
C ARG A 42 -0.45 3.69 -9.27
N ILE A 43 -0.02 3.70 -10.54
CA ILE A 43 -0.33 4.77 -11.49
C ILE A 43 -1.84 4.93 -11.69
N LEU A 44 -2.57 3.82 -11.85
CA LEU A 44 -4.03 3.84 -11.97
C LEU A 44 -4.71 4.42 -10.71
N LEU A 45 -4.16 4.12 -9.53
CA LEU A 45 -4.67 4.56 -8.23
C LEU A 45 -4.10 5.91 -7.75
N LEU A 46 -3.20 6.53 -8.50
CA LEU A 46 -2.62 7.85 -8.19
C LEU A 46 -3.67 8.94 -7.94
N PRO A 47 -4.70 9.15 -8.81
CA PRO A 47 -5.66 10.24 -8.60
C PRO A 47 -6.40 10.09 -7.27
N LEU A 48 -6.74 8.85 -6.91
CA LEU A 48 -7.36 8.55 -5.63
C LEU A 48 -6.41 8.87 -4.46
N THR A 49 -5.14 8.45 -4.59
CA THR A 49 -4.10 8.69 -3.58
C THR A 49 -3.95 10.18 -3.28
N PHE A 50 -3.92 11.03 -4.31
CA PHE A 50 -3.83 12.49 -4.14
C PHE A 50 -5.03 13.10 -3.42
N ILE A 51 -6.24 12.60 -3.67
CA ILE A 51 -7.46 13.05 -2.96
C ILE A 51 -7.33 12.73 -1.47
N THR A 52 -6.87 11.53 -1.13
CA THR A 52 -6.67 11.11 0.27
C THR A 52 -5.56 11.86 0.97
N GLU A 53 -4.44 12.13 0.31
CA GLU A 53 -3.35 12.95 0.88
C GLU A 53 -3.76 14.40 1.11
N ARG A 54 -4.53 15.01 0.21
CA ARG A 54 -5.01 16.38 0.45
C ARG A 54 -5.87 16.47 1.70
N ASN A 55 -6.63 15.41 1.99
CA ASN A 55 -7.44 15.33 3.19
C ASN A 55 -6.59 15.04 4.45
N SER A 56 -5.44 14.37 4.33
CA SER A 56 -4.58 14.08 5.50
C SER A 56 -3.97 15.35 6.11
N ILE A 57 -3.61 16.36 5.31
CA ILE A 57 -3.11 17.65 5.82
C ILE A 57 -4.16 18.37 6.67
N ARG A 58 -5.44 18.32 6.26
CA ARG A 58 -6.55 18.88 7.06
C ARG A 58 -6.77 18.05 8.32
N GLN A 59 -6.57 16.74 8.22
CA GLN A 59 -6.69 15.84 9.34
C GLN A 59 -5.63 16.06 10.40
N GLU A 60 -4.36 16.26 10.02
CA GLU A 60 -3.28 16.56 10.96
C GLU A 60 -3.58 17.81 11.79
N LYS A 61 -4.01 18.90 11.14
CA LYS A 61 -4.41 20.13 11.84
C LYS A 61 -5.57 19.93 12.83
N ALA A 62 -6.57 19.14 12.43
CA ALA A 62 -7.70 18.85 13.30
C ALA A 62 -7.32 17.93 14.46
N GLU A 63 -6.40 16.99 14.24
CA GLU A 63 -5.86 16.12 15.30
C GLU A 63 -5.07 16.95 16.32
N GLU A 64 -4.27 17.93 15.87
CA GLU A 64 -3.58 18.88 16.76
C GLU A 64 -4.56 19.74 17.57
N GLU A 65 -5.58 20.34 16.94
CA GLU A 65 -6.62 21.13 17.62
C GLU A 65 -7.40 20.26 18.61
N ALA A 66 -7.78 19.04 18.23
CA ALA A 66 -8.49 18.11 19.09
C ALA A 66 -7.63 17.71 20.31
N LEU A 67 -6.32 17.53 20.13
CA LEU A 67 -5.42 17.25 21.25
C LEU A 67 -5.31 18.44 22.21
N ALA A 68 -5.25 19.66 21.68
CA ALA A 68 -5.16 20.87 22.49
C ALA A 68 -6.44 21.12 23.30
N GLU A 69 -7.62 21.02 22.67
CA GLU A 69 -8.90 21.24 23.34
C GLU A 69 -9.26 20.12 24.32
N SER A 70 -8.85 18.88 24.03
CA SER A 70 -9.18 17.72 24.87
C SER A 70 -8.36 17.60 26.15
N LYS A 71 -7.22 18.31 26.27
CA LYS A 71 -6.38 18.34 27.49
C LYS A 71 -7.13 18.83 28.72
N ALA A 72 -8.08 19.75 28.56
CA ALA A 72 -8.89 20.25 29.67
C ALA A 72 -9.88 19.21 30.23
N PHE A 73 -10.07 18.09 29.53
CA PHE A 73 -11.07 17.06 29.85
C PHE A 73 -10.43 15.67 30.00
N GLU A 74 -9.15 15.60 30.38
CA GLU A 74 -8.44 14.32 30.54
C GLU A 74 -9.09 13.36 31.55
N HIS A 75 -9.81 13.88 32.55
CA HIS A 75 -10.50 13.09 33.56
C HIS A 75 -11.95 12.73 33.20
N ASP A 76 -12.49 13.26 32.10
CA ASP A 76 -13.84 12.94 31.61
C ASP A 76 -13.76 12.39 30.18
N SER A 77 -13.72 11.06 30.07
CA SER A 77 -13.65 10.35 28.78
C SER A 77 -14.82 10.65 27.83
N VAL A 78 -16.00 10.98 28.37
CA VAL A 78 -17.20 11.28 27.58
C VAL A 78 -17.07 12.69 26.99
N ALA A 79 -16.75 13.68 27.82
CA ALA A 79 -16.53 15.06 27.37
C ALA A 79 -15.36 15.14 26.37
N ARG A 80 -14.27 14.41 26.65
CA ARG A 80 -13.12 14.28 25.74
C ARG A 80 -13.53 13.77 24.36
N SER A 81 -14.33 12.71 24.31
CA SER A 81 -14.77 12.11 23.04
C SER A 81 -15.69 13.04 22.26
N GLU A 82 -16.53 13.81 22.96
CA GLU A 82 -17.43 14.78 22.33
C GLU A 82 -16.67 15.95 21.68
N ILE A 83 -15.64 16.47 22.35
CA ILE A 83 -14.77 17.54 21.83
C ILE A 83 -14.04 17.08 20.58
N ILE A 84 -13.41 15.91 20.63
CA ILE A 84 -12.74 15.32 19.45
C ILE A 84 -13.74 15.24 18.28
N ARG A 85 -14.96 14.77 18.52
CA ARG A 85 -15.99 14.68 17.47
C ARG A 85 -16.40 16.05 16.93
N LYS A 86 -16.51 17.08 17.79
CA LYS A 86 -16.84 18.46 17.39
C LYS A 86 -15.74 19.05 16.51
N VAL A 87 -14.47 18.91 16.91
CA VAL A 87 -13.31 19.41 16.13
C VAL A 87 -13.20 18.71 14.78
N MET A 88 -13.38 17.39 14.73
CA MET A 88 -13.34 16.62 13.48
C MET A 88 -14.47 17.03 12.50
N LYS A 89 -15.68 17.30 13.02
CA LYS A 89 -16.81 17.82 12.22
C LYS A 89 -16.54 19.25 11.71
N LYS A 90 -15.98 20.12 12.56
CA LYS A 90 -15.59 21.50 12.19
C LYS A 90 -14.66 21.51 10.98
N HIS A 91 -13.72 20.57 10.92
CA HIS A 91 -12.77 20.43 9.81
C HIS A 91 -13.30 19.62 8.60
N LYS A 92 -14.56 19.17 8.64
CA LYS A 92 -15.19 18.34 7.59
C LYS A 92 -14.38 17.08 7.25
N ILE A 93 -13.76 16.47 8.25
CA ILE A 93 -12.97 15.25 8.04
C ILE A 93 -13.91 14.05 8.01
N SER A 94 -13.84 13.29 6.91
CA SER A 94 -14.54 12.02 6.79
C SER A 94 -13.70 10.88 7.35
N PRO A 95 -14.17 10.15 8.39
CA PRO A 95 -13.47 8.98 8.92
C PRO A 95 -13.28 7.86 7.90
N TRP A 96 -14.12 7.84 6.86
CA TRP A 96 -14.17 6.78 5.85
C TRP A 96 -13.04 6.82 4.82
N ALA A 97 -12.36 7.97 4.67
CA ALA A 97 -11.30 8.11 3.67
C ALA A 97 -10.15 7.12 3.90
N LYS A 98 -9.69 6.99 5.15
CA LYS A 98 -8.63 6.03 5.53
C LYS A 98 -9.06 4.57 5.30
N VAL A 99 -10.31 4.26 5.63
CA VAL A 99 -10.88 2.91 5.48
C VAL A 99 -10.99 2.52 4.01
N LEU A 100 -11.45 3.43 3.14
CA LEU A 100 -11.58 3.17 1.71
C LEU A 100 -10.24 2.83 1.06
N THR A 101 -9.18 3.59 1.38
CA THR A 101 -7.83 3.31 0.88
C THR A 101 -7.32 1.96 1.36
N LEU A 102 -7.53 1.63 2.64
CA LEU A 102 -7.11 0.35 3.20
C LEU A 102 -7.85 -0.83 2.56
N LEU A 103 -9.15 -0.66 2.28
CA LEU A 103 -9.95 -1.66 1.57
C LEU A 103 -9.38 -1.93 0.17
N ILE A 104 -9.06 -0.88 -0.58
CA ILE A 104 -8.48 -1.00 -1.93
C ILE A 104 -7.12 -1.70 -1.87
N GLN A 105 -6.28 -1.36 -0.89
CA GLN A 105 -4.99 -2.01 -0.70
C GLN A 105 -5.15 -3.52 -0.42
N LEU A 106 -6.09 -3.89 0.45
CA LEU A 106 -6.40 -5.30 0.73
C LEU A 106 -6.95 -6.02 -0.50
N LEU A 107 -7.83 -5.38 -1.28
CA LEU A 107 -8.37 -5.94 -2.51
C LEU A 107 -7.24 -6.27 -3.51
N VAL A 108 -6.32 -5.34 -3.74
CA VAL A 108 -5.17 -5.56 -4.63
C VAL A 108 -4.28 -6.70 -4.11
N LEU A 109 -3.99 -6.73 -2.81
CA LEU A 109 -3.19 -7.81 -2.19
C LEU A 109 -3.83 -9.19 -2.38
N VAL A 110 -5.15 -9.29 -2.20
CA VAL A 110 -5.90 -10.55 -2.40
C VAL A 110 -5.86 -10.96 -3.87
N LEU A 111 -6.06 -10.02 -4.79
CA LEU A 111 -6.02 -10.32 -6.23
C LEU A 111 -4.66 -10.84 -6.67
N LEU A 112 -3.57 -10.21 -6.23
CA LEU A 112 -2.22 -10.70 -6.51
C LEU A 112 -2.00 -12.09 -5.93
N TYR A 113 -2.37 -12.33 -4.68
CA TYR A 113 -2.26 -13.67 -4.10
C TYR A 113 -3.03 -14.74 -4.88
N GLN A 114 -4.26 -14.43 -5.31
CA GLN A 114 -5.07 -15.35 -6.11
C GLN A 114 -4.42 -15.62 -7.46
N VAL A 115 -3.91 -14.59 -8.13
CA VAL A 115 -3.23 -14.69 -9.42
C VAL A 115 -2.00 -15.61 -9.31
N PHE A 116 -1.25 -15.52 -8.21
CA PHE A 116 -0.07 -16.36 -7.98
C PHE A 116 -0.44 -17.82 -7.70
N ILE A 117 -1.37 -18.08 -6.79
CA ILE A 117 -1.72 -19.46 -6.43
C ILE A 117 -2.46 -20.17 -7.56
N ARG A 118 -3.40 -19.49 -8.21
CA ARG A 118 -4.27 -20.11 -9.22
C ARG A 118 -3.68 -20.06 -10.62
N GLY A 119 -2.83 -19.07 -10.87
CA GLY A 119 -2.32 -18.75 -12.21
C GLY A 119 -0.98 -19.39 -12.56
N ILE A 120 -0.36 -20.17 -11.66
CA ILE A 120 0.90 -20.89 -11.94
C ILE A 120 0.62 -22.37 -12.29
N SER A 121 -0.61 -22.87 -12.09
CA SER A 121 -1.01 -24.23 -12.48
C SER A 121 -1.34 -24.33 -13.97
N GLY A 122 -0.37 -24.77 -14.77
CA GLY A 122 -0.34 -24.86 -16.24
C GLY A 122 -1.68 -25.11 -16.95
N ASP A 123 -2.40 -26.15 -16.55
CA ASP A 123 -3.55 -26.67 -17.31
C ASP A 123 -4.79 -25.76 -17.28
N LYS A 124 -4.86 -24.82 -16.33
CA LYS A 124 -5.99 -23.89 -16.17
C LYS A 124 -5.68 -22.48 -16.67
N ILE A 125 -4.42 -22.18 -16.96
CA ILE A 125 -3.97 -20.83 -17.36
C ILE A 125 -4.56 -20.43 -18.70
N VAL A 126 -4.51 -21.35 -19.68
CA VAL A 126 -4.99 -21.09 -21.06
C VAL A 126 -6.47 -20.68 -21.08
N LYS A 127 -7.29 -21.16 -20.14
CA LYS A 127 -8.73 -20.82 -20.06
C LYS A 127 -9.00 -19.41 -19.51
N ILE A 128 -8.01 -18.78 -18.88
CA ILE A 128 -8.14 -17.45 -18.25
C ILE A 128 -7.59 -16.37 -19.20
N LEU A 129 -6.65 -16.74 -20.08
CA LEU A 129 -6.02 -15.82 -21.02
C LEU A 129 -7.00 -15.30 -22.07
N TYR A 130 -6.84 -14.04 -22.45
CA TYR A 130 -7.55 -13.43 -23.56
C TYR A 130 -6.95 -13.89 -24.89
N ASN A 131 -7.79 -13.90 -25.93
CA ASN A 131 -7.36 -14.14 -27.30
C ASN A 131 -6.35 -13.04 -27.69
N GLY A 132 -5.07 -13.40 -27.81
CA GLY A 132 -3.96 -12.48 -28.08
C GLY A 132 -2.87 -12.44 -27.01
N ILE A 133 -3.03 -13.15 -25.89
CA ILE A 133 -1.95 -13.38 -24.93
C ILE A 133 -1.53 -14.84 -25.01
N ASP A 134 -0.31 -15.06 -25.53
CA ASP A 134 0.25 -16.39 -25.65
C ASP A 134 0.63 -16.96 -24.28
N PHE A 135 0.38 -18.24 -24.10
CA PHE A 135 0.80 -18.94 -22.90
C PHE A 135 2.32 -19.17 -22.95
N PRO A 136 3.12 -18.59 -22.03
CA PRO A 136 4.57 -18.66 -22.10
C PRO A 136 5.16 -20.00 -21.64
N GLY A 137 4.32 -21.03 -21.43
CA GLY A 137 4.76 -22.32 -20.91
C GLY A 137 5.03 -22.27 -19.41
N LYS A 138 6.18 -22.81 -18.98
CA LYS A 138 6.55 -22.85 -17.56
C LYS A 138 6.94 -21.45 -17.08
N ILE A 139 6.18 -20.91 -16.14
CA ILE A 139 6.45 -19.60 -15.54
C ILE A 139 7.69 -19.71 -14.64
N ASN A 140 8.70 -18.88 -14.92
CA ASN A 140 9.88 -18.74 -14.10
C ASN A 140 9.55 -17.89 -12.86
N THR A 141 9.51 -18.55 -11.72
CA THR A 141 9.21 -17.97 -10.41
C THR A 141 10.46 -17.49 -9.66
N ILE A 142 11.66 -17.61 -10.24
CA ILE A 142 12.92 -17.27 -9.59
C ILE A 142 13.24 -15.79 -9.82
N PHE A 143 13.35 -15.04 -8.73
CA PHE A 143 13.73 -13.63 -8.70
C PHE A 143 14.98 -13.46 -7.85
N TYR A 144 16.11 -13.12 -8.47
CA TYR A 144 17.43 -12.98 -7.82
C TYR A 144 17.83 -14.21 -6.96
N GLY A 145 17.49 -15.42 -7.40
CA GLY A 145 17.78 -16.66 -6.66
C GLY A 145 16.73 -17.04 -5.62
N PHE A 146 15.68 -16.23 -5.44
CA PHE A 146 14.57 -16.50 -4.53
C PHE A 146 13.33 -16.91 -5.31
N GLU A 147 12.62 -17.93 -4.84
CA GLU A 147 11.33 -18.29 -5.42
C GLU A 147 10.23 -17.36 -4.91
N VAL A 148 9.61 -16.61 -5.82
CA VAL A 148 8.59 -15.58 -5.51
C VAL A 148 7.34 -16.18 -4.83
N GLY A 149 7.05 -17.45 -5.08
CA GLY A 149 5.95 -18.19 -4.45
C GLY A 149 6.27 -18.75 -3.06
N LYS A 150 7.53 -18.71 -2.62
CA LYS A 150 7.98 -19.32 -1.38
C LYS A 150 7.45 -18.54 -0.17
N VAL A 151 6.91 -19.28 0.80
CA VAL A 151 6.55 -18.78 2.14
C VAL A 151 7.76 -18.84 3.07
N HIS A 152 7.73 -18.10 4.17
CA HIS A 152 8.81 -18.05 5.16
C HIS A 152 10.12 -17.45 4.61
N ASP A 153 10.03 -16.56 3.62
CA ASP A 153 11.18 -15.79 3.15
C ASP A 153 11.51 -14.66 4.13
N ALA A 154 12.66 -14.79 4.81
CA ALA A 154 13.08 -13.80 5.81
C ALA A 154 13.81 -12.60 5.18
N ILE A 155 14.43 -12.77 4.00
CA ILE A 155 15.30 -11.74 3.42
C ILE A 155 14.46 -10.59 2.86
N TRP A 156 13.49 -10.88 1.99
CA TRP A 156 12.64 -9.84 1.41
C TRP A 156 11.64 -9.27 2.39
N ALA A 157 11.15 -10.09 3.34
CA ALA A 157 10.36 -9.58 4.46
C ALA A 157 11.19 -8.61 5.32
N GLY A 158 12.45 -8.95 5.60
CA GLY A 158 13.40 -8.11 6.34
C GLY A 158 13.70 -6.79 5.63
N ILE A 159 14.02 -6.83 4.34
CA ILE A 159 14.23 -5.63 3.52
C ILE A 159 13.00 -4.73 3.55
N THR A 160 11.80 -5.31 3.40
CA THR A 160 10.54 -4.55 3.40
C THR A 160 10.28 -3.89 4.75
N ALA A 161 10.48 -4.62 5.86
CA ALA A 161 10.31 -4.09 7.20
C ALA A 161 11.35 -3.00 7.53
N LEU A 162 12.61 -3.18 7.14
CA LEU A 162 13.65 -2.16 7.31
C LEU A 162 13.35 -0.90 6.50
N TYR A 163 12.93 -1.05 5.24
CA TYR A 163 12.51 0.07 4.41
C TYR A 163 11.37 0.85 5.09
N LEU A 164 10.34 0.14 5.56
CA LEU A 164 9.21 0.72 6.27
C LEU A 164 9.67 1.45 7.55
N PHE A 165 10.57 0.87 8.34
CA PHE A 165 11.13 1.49 9.52
C PHE A 165 11.81 2.84 9.20
N PHE A 166 12.67 2.88 8.17
CA PHE A 166 13.32 4.12 7.75
C PHE A 166 12.32 5.13 7.18
N SER A 167 11.32 4.68 6.42
CA SER A 167 10.26 5.53 5.89
C SER A 167 9.50 6.26 7.01
N ILE A 168 9.14 5.55 8.09
CA ILE A 168 8.47 6.14 9.26
C ILE A 168 9.35 7.20 9.94
N ILE A 169 10.66 6.95 10.07
CA ILE A 169 11.61 7.92 10.64
C ILE A 169 11.65 9.18 9.76
N ILE A 170 11.75 9.01 8.44
CA ILE A 170 11.82 10.12 7.49
C ILE A 170 10.52 10.93 7.50
N GLU A 171 9.37 10.28 7.61
CA GLU A 171 8.05 10.94 7.69
C GLU A 171 7.94 11.78 8.97
N ASN A 172 8.32 11.22 10.12
CA ASN A 172 8.20 11.87 11.43
C ASN A 172 9.35 12.85 11.75
N ARG A 173 10.38 12.97 10.90
CA ARG A 173 11.56 13.83 11.15
C ARG A 173 11.24 15.31 11.39
N LYS A 174 10.10 15.80 10.89
CA LYS A 174 9.67 17.20 11.03
C LYS A 174 8.87 17.45 12.31
N SER A 175 8.41 16.38 12.97
CA SER A 175 7.67 16.50 14.23
C SER A 175 8.64 16.88 15.36
N LYS A 176 8.30 17.92 16.11
CA LYS A 176 9.17 18.46 17.18
C LYS A 176 9.09 17.63 18.47
N ILE A 177 8.00 16.91 18.70
CA ILE A 177 7.77 16.01 19.83
C ILE A 177 7.11 14.76 19.30
N TRP A 178 7.72 13.61 19.58
CA TRP A 178 7.17 12.32 19.19
C TRP A 178 6.13 11.87 20.21
N GLN A 179 4.91 11.61 19.75
CA GLN A 179 3.87 11.07 20.62
C GLN A 179 4.17 9.60 20.95
N PRO A 180 3.77 9.09 22.14
CA PRO A 180 3.96 7.67 22.49
C PRO A 180 3.37 6.70 21.46
N SER A 181 2.27 7.07 20.81
CA SER A 181 1.66 6.33 19.70
C SER A 181 2.58 6.22 18.48
N GLN A 182 3.32 7.27 18.13
CA GLN A 182 4.27 7.29 17.02
C GLN A 182 5.49 6.42 17.31
N VAL A 183 6.01 6.45 18.54
CA VAL A 183 7.12 5.58 18.96
C VAL A 183 6.69 4.11 18.94
N THR A 184 5.49 3.83 19.44
CA THR A 184 4.90 2.48 19.41
C THR A 184 4.74 2.00 17.97
N PHE A 185 4.26 2.87 17.07
CA PHE A 185 4.11 2.55 15.66
C PHE A 185 5.47 2.28 14.99
N LEU A 186 6.49 3.10 15.25
CA LEU A 186 7.84 2.91 14.71
C LEU A 186 8.43 1.54 15.07
N LEU A 187 8.20 1.04 16.28
CA LEU A 187 8.77 -0.23 16.73
C LEU A 187 7.89 -1.43 16.35
N ILE A 188 6.59 -1.36 16.63
CA ILE A 188 5.69 -2.51 16.47
C ILE A 188 5.34 -2.75 15.01
N PHE A 189 5.09 -1.69 14.23
CA PHE A 189 4.55 -1.85 12.88
C PHE A 189 5.52 -2.52 11.90
N PRO A 190 6.82 -2.15 11.86
CA PRO A 190 7.81 -2.87 11.05
C PRO A 190 8.00 -4.32 11.49
N LEU A 191 8.03 -4.58 12.80
CA LEU A 191 8.16 -5.94 13.33
C LEU A 191 6.95 -6.81 12.96
N PHE A 192 5.75 -6.27 13.12
CA PHE A 192 4.52 -6.92 12.68
C PHE A 192 4.54 -7.19 11.17
N THR A 193 4.97 -6.20 10.38
CA THR A 193 5.06 -6.33 8.92
C THR A 193 6.05 -7.42 8.52
N PHE A 194 7.19 -7.52 9.20
CA PHE A 194 8.15 -8.60 8.99
C PHE A 194 7.50 -9.97 9.21
N PHE A 195 6.87 -10.20 10.36
CA PHE A 195 6.23 -11.50 10.66
C PHE A 195 5.06 -11.80 9.73
N ALA A 196 4.24 -10.79 9.41
CA ALA A 196 3.12 -10.95 8.49
C ALA A 196 3.60 -11.34 7.08
N LEU A 197 4.65 -10.69 6.58
CA LEU A 197 5.23 -11.00 5.27
C LEU A 197 5.97 -12.32 5.25
N TRP A 198 6.64 -12.67 6.35
CA TRP A 198 7.29 -13.97 6.49
C TRP A 198 6.29 -15.13 6.41
N LEU A 199 5.07 -14.97 6.94
CA LEU A 199 4.02 -16.00 6.81
C LEU A 199 3.43 -16.11 5.39
N LEU A 200 3.65 -15.12 4.54
CA LEU A 200 3.03 -15.02 3.23
C LEU A 200 4.04 -15.32 2.11
N PRO A 201 3.56 -15.62 0.88
CA PRO A 201 4.48 -15.79 -0.24
C PRO A 201 5.28 -14.51 -0.48
N MET A 202 6.57 -14.67 -0.79
CA MET A 202 7.54 -13.59 -1.04
C MET A 202 7.02 -12.51 -1.98
N VAL A 203 6.18 -12.86 -2.95
CA VAL A 203 5.50 -11.91 -3.85
C VAL A 203 4.89 -10.71 -3.14
N LYS A 204 4.35 -10.90 -1.92
CA LYS A 204 3.73 -9.81 -1.17
C LYS A 204 4.77 -8.84 -0.64
N SER A 205 5.95 -9.32 -0.26
CA SER A 205 7.08 -8.45 0.11
C SER A 205 7.48 -7.56 -1.06
N LEU A 206 7.61 -8.14 -2.26
CA LEU A 206 7.92 -7.36 -3.47
C LEU A 206 6.84 -6.31 -3.75
N PHE A 207 5.56 -6.70 -3.72
CA PHE A 207 4.45 -5.77 -3.93
C PHE A 207 4.47 -4.61 -2.93
N ILE A 208 4.55 -4.90 -1.62
CA ILE A 208 4.52 -3.86 -0.58
C ILE A 208 5.75 -2.96 -0.71
N LEU A 209 6.94 -3.52 -0.90
CA LEU A 209 8.18 -2.76 -1.08
C LEU A 209 8.11 -1.83 -2.29
N THR A 210 7.75 -2.34 -3.47
CA THR A 210 7.58 -1.52 -4.68
C THR A 210 6.51 -0.44 -4.49
N SER A 211 5.40 -0.78 -3.83
CA SER A 211 4.33 0.15 -3.52
C SER A 211 4.82 1.32 -2.64
N MET A 212 5.62 1.04 -1.61
CA MET A 212 6.21 2.07 -0.74
C MET A 212 7.22 2.95 -1.49
N ILE A 213 8.16 2.33 -2.22
CA ILE A 213 9.15 3.04 -3.04
C ILE A 213 8.46 3.97 -4.04
N PHE A 214 7.41 3.48 -4.72
CA PHE A 214 6.63 4.29 -5.65
C PHE A 214 6.00 5.51 -4.96
N SER A 215 5.41 5.33 -3.77
CA SER A 215 4.86 6.44 -2.99
C SER A 215 5.91 7.48 -2.65
N ASP A 216 7.08 7.04 -2.20
CA ASP A 216 8.17 7.95 -1.82
C ASP A 216 8.70 8.73 -3.04
N ILE A 217 8.84 8.07 -4.19
CA ILE A 217 9.20 8.72 -5.46
C ILE A 217 8.17 9.79 -5.82
N ILE A 218 6.88 9.49 -5.77
CA ILE A 218 5.81 10.44 -6.09
C ILE A 218 5.81 11.62 -5.11
N HIS A 219 6.03 11.37 -3.82
CA HIS A 219 6.15 12.41 -2.82
C HIS A 219 7.34 13.35 -3.10
N ILE A 220 8.51 12.79 -3.46
CA ILE A 220 9.70 13.56 -3.85
C ILE A 220 9.43 14.38 -5.11
N LEU A 221 8.88 13.77 -6.16
CA LEU A 221 8.54 14.46 -7.41
C LEU A 221 7.57 15.63 -7.16
N ARG A 222 6.55 15.41 -6.33
CA ARG A 222 5.63 16.48 -5.95
C ARG A 222 6.33 17.62 -5.24
N MET A 223 7.25 17.33 -4.32
CA MET A 223 8.02 18.37 -3.62
C MET A 223 8.87 19.21 -4.59
N ILE A 224 9.38 18.59 -5.65
CA ILE A 224 10.17 19.25 -6.69
C ILE A 224 9.30 20.11 -7.63
N PHE A 225 8.19 19.57 -8.13
CA PHE A 225 7.37 20.22 -9.16
C PHE A 225 6.26 21.14 -8.60
N PHE A 226 5.77 20.88 -7.39
CA PHE A 226 4.69 21.65 -6.74
C PHE A 226 5.04 22.01 -5.30
N PRO A 227 6.07 22.84 -5.07
CA PRO A 227 6.43 23.29 -3.73
C PRO A 227 5.26 24.04 -3.09
N ALA A 228 4.95 23.71 -1.83
CA ALA A 228 3.87 24.39 -1.10
C ALA A 228 4.15 25.90 -1.02
N PRO A 229 3.13 26.76 -1.21
CA PRO A 229 3.32 28.19 -1.03
C PRO A 229 3.82 28.47 0.40
N LYS A 230 4.88 29.28 0.52
CA LYS A 230 5.41 29.71 1.82
C LYS A 230 4.25 30.35 2.59
N VAL A 231 3.85 29.72 3.69
CA VAL A 231 2.90 30.34 4.62
C VAL A 231 3.64 31.51 5.26
N GLU A 232 3.33 32.73 4.83
CA GLU A 232 3.74 33.94 5.55
C GLU A 232 3.22 33.82 6.97
N LYS A 233 4.14 33.70 7.93
CA LYS A 233 3.83 33.90 9.34
C LYS A 233 3.45 35.38 9.48
N LYS A 234 2.14 35.65 9.56
CA LYS A 234 1.63 36.92 10.10
C LYS A 234 1.63 36.86 11.62
#